data_AF-A0A940LZG3-F1
#
_entry.id   AF-A0A940LZG3-F1
#
_cell.length_a   1.000
_cell.length_b   1.000
_cell.length_c   1.000
_cell.angle_alpha   90.00
_cell.angle_beta   90.00
_cell.angle_gamma   90.00
#
_symmetry.space_group_name_H-M   'P 1'
#
loop_
_entity.id
_entity.type
_entity.pdbx_description
1 polymer ?
#
loop_
_entity_poly.entity_id
_entity_poly.type
_entity_poly.pdbx_seq_one_letter_code
_entity_poly.pdbx_strand_id
1 'polypeptide(L)'
;MTDAPARLQELRAGMDAIRAHLEHDNLDALPAMVDHHDARTREFCALPDAARFQAEIRALRDLQLDTIERMRERKARLLGLIRQQRQSSRAASSYAHAGLG
;
A
#
# COMPACT_ATOMS: atom_id res chain seq x y z
N MET A 1 -25.11 12.83 -18.94
CA MET A 1 -23.90 13.60 -18.54
C MET A 1 -22.97 12.62 -17.85
N THR A 2 -21.80 12.35 -18.42
CA THR A 2 -20.82 11.44 -17.83
C THR A 2 -20.19 12.11 -16.60
N ASP A 3 -20.30 11.46 -15.45
CA ASP A 3 -19.78 11.94 -14.16
C ASP A 3 -18.27 11.66 -14.01
N ALA A 4 -17.54 11.68 -15.13
CA ALA A 4 -16.13 11.34 -15.17
C ALA A 4 -15.25 12.25 -14.29
N PRO A 5 -15.47 13.58 -14.22
CA PRO A 5 -14.68 14.44 -13.33
C PRO A 5 -14.82 14.07 -11.85
N ALA A 6 -16.04 13.78 -11.39
CA ALA A 6 -16.27 13.39 -9.99
C ALA A 6 -15.65 12.02 -9.68
N ARG A 7 -15.84 11.03 -10.57
CA ARG A 7 -15.21 9.71 -10.43
C ARG A 7 -13.68 9.77 -10.42
N LEU A 8 -13.07 10.67 -11.21
CA LEU A 8 -11.63 10.88 -11.19
C LEU A 8 -11.15 11.50 -9.86
N GLN A 9 -11.92 12.43 -9.28
CA GLN A 9 -11.63 12.96 -7.94
C GLN A 9 -11.73 11.87 -6.87
N GLU A 10 -12.72 11.00 -6.96
CA GLU A 10 -12.85 9.85 -6.06
C GLU A 10 -11.67 8.88 -6.16
N LEU A 11 -11.15 8.64 -7.36
CA LEU A 11 -9.94 7.83 -7.55
C LEU A 11 -8.73 8.46 -6.87
N ARG A 12 -8.55 9.78 -7.01
CA ARG A 12 -7.46 10.52 -6.34
C ARG A 12 -7.60 10.43 -4.82
N ALA A 13 -8.78 10.70 -4.29
CA ALA A 13 -9.06 10.60 -2.86
C ALA A 13 -8.82 9.19 -2.32
N GLY A 14 -9.18 8.15 -3.09
CA GLY A 14 -8.88 6.76 -2.75
C GLY A 14 -7.38 6.48 -2.65
N MET A 15 -6.58 6.97 -3.61
CA MET A 15 -5.12 6.84 -3.55
C MET A 15 -4.50 7.60 -2.38
N ASP A 16 -4.96 8.82 -2.12
CA ASP A 16 -4.49 9.60 -0.98
C ASP A 16 -4.80 8.90 0.35
N ALA A 17 -5.98 8.29 0.46
CA ALA A 17 -6.35 7.50 1.63
C ALA A 17 -5.46 6.25 1.81
N ILE A 18 -5.17 5.52 0.73
CA ILE A 18 -4.25 4.36 0.76
C ILE A 18 -2.86 4.80 1.24
N ARG A 19 -2.35 5.91 0.71
CA ARG A 19 -1.04 6.44 1.11
C ARG A 19 -1.03 6.86 2.58
N ALA A 20 -2.07 7.56 3.03
CA ALA A 20 -2.19 7.93 4.44
C ALA A 20 -2.20 6.70 5.36
N HIS A 21 -2.91 5.63 5.01
CA HIS A 21 -2.91 4.40 5.82
C HIS A 21 -1.54 3.73 5.85
N LEU A 22 -0.82 3.74 4.72
CA LEU A 22 0.54 3.23 4.65
C LEU A 22 1.51 4.05 5.53
N GLU A 23 1.36 5.37 5.55
CA GLU A 23 2.20 6.30 6.34
C GLU A 23 1.92 6.19 7.85
N HIS A 24 0.68 5.92 8.25
CA HIS A 24 0.28 5.76 9.66
C HIS A 24 0.36 4.31 10.16
N ASP A 25 0.98 3.40 9.40
CA ASP A 25 1.09 1.97 9.72
C ASP A 25 -0.26 1.26 9.97
N ASN A 26 -1.36 1.79 9.46
CA ASN A 26 -2.69 1.16 9.54
C ASN A 26 -2.87 0.15 8.40
N LEU A 27 -2.23 -1.01 8.54
CA LEU A 27 -2.10 -1.97 7.45
C LEU A 27 -3.31 -2.88 7.24
N ASP A 28 -4.10 -3.08 8.29
CA ASP A 28 -5.19 -4.07 8.26
C ASP A 28 -6.27 -3.69 7.24
N ALA A 29 -6.47 -2.38 7.03
CA ALA A 29 -7.42 -1.85 6.06
C ALA A 29 -6.90 -1.81 4.62
N LEU A 30 -5.58 -1.84 4.41
CA LEU A 30 -4.97 -1.60 3.09
C LEU A 30 -5.44 -2.58 1.99
N PRO A 31 -5.55 -3.91 2.22
CA PRO A 31 -5.99 -4.83 1.18
C PRO A 31 -7.37 -4.47 0.62
N ALA A 32 -8.34 -4.25 1.51
CA ALA A 32 -9.71 -3.90 1.11
C ALA A 32 -9.77 -2.54 0.39
N MET A 33 -8.96 -1.57 0.82
CA MET A 33 -8.88 -0.26 0.17
C MET A 33 -8.30 -0.36 -1.25
N VAL A 34 -7.28 -1.20 -1.46
CA VAL A 34 -6.69 -1.45 -2.77
C VAL A 34 -7.68 -2.13 -3.71
N ASP A 35 -8.39 -3.16 -3.23
CA ASP A 35 -9.40 -3.86 -4.03
C ASP A 35 -10.54 -2.92 -4.45
N HIS A 36 -11.02 -2.08 -3.52
CA HIS A 36 -12.03 -1.08 -3.80
C HIS A 36 -11.56 -0.03 -4.82
N HIS A 37 -10.31 0.42 -4.70
CA HIS A 37 -9.72 1.37 -5.63
C HIS A 37 -9.53 0.79 -7.04
N ASP A 38 -9.14 -0.48 -7.15
CA ASP A 38 -9.04 -1.18 -8.44
C ASP A 38 -10.41 -1.33 -9.10
N ALA A 39 -11.44 -1.71 -8.34
CA ALA A 39 -12.82 -1.77 -8.85
C ALA A 39 -13.27 -0.43 -9.45
N ARG A 40 -13.08 0.67 -8.72
CA ARG A 40 -13.41 2.03 -9.22
C ARG A 40 -12.60 2.44 -10.44
N THR A 41 -11.34 2.02 -10.51
CA THR A 41 -10.48 2.31 -11.67
C THR A 41 -11.02 1.62 -12.92
N ARG A 42 -11.43 0.36 -12.81
CA ARG A 42 -12.07 -0.39 -13.91
C ARG A 42 -13.38 0.25 -14.34
N GLU A 43 -14.21 0.67 -13.38
CA GLU A 43 -15.47 1.38 -13.66
C GLU A 43 -15.23 2.72 -14.38
N PHE A 44 -14.19 3.46 -14.01
CA PHE A 44 -13.81 4.69 -14.68
C PHE A 44 -13.34 4.44 -16.12
N CYS A 45 -12.48 3.45 -16.33
CA CYS A 45 -11.96 3.09 -17.65
C CYS A 45 -13.06 2.58 -18.60
N ALA A 46 -14.17 2.07 -18.08
CA ALA A 46 -15.33 1.66 -18.88
C ALA A 46 -16.20 2.83 -19.38
N LEU A 47 -15.95 4.07 -18.92
CA LEU A 47 -16.71 5.24 -19.35
C LEU A 47 -16.40 5.61 -20.82
N PRO A 48 -17.40 6.01 -21.62
CA PRO A 48 -17.22 6.37 -23.02
C PRO A 48 -16.21 7.51 -23.26
N ASP A 49 -16.01 8.37 -22.28
CA ASP A 49 -15.15 9.55 -22.33
C ASP A 49 -13.87 9.42 -21.48
N ALA A 50 -13.58 8.24 -20.92
CA ALA A 50 -12.39 7.98 -20.11
C ALA A 50 -11.08 8.35 -20.84
N ALA A 51 -11.05 8.17 -22.17
CA ALA A 51 -9.90 8.50 -23.00
C ALA A 51 -9.50 9.99 -22.94
N ARG A 52 -10.44 10.89 -22.60
CA ARG A 52 -10.15 12.32 -22.43
C ARG A 52 -9.32 12.61 -21.18
N PHE A 53 -9.30 11.70 -20.22
CA PHE A 53 -8.61 11.83 -18.93
C PHE A 53 -7.31 10.99 -18.88
N GLN A 54 -6.73 10.67 -20.05
CA GLN A 54 -5.57 9.79 -20.14
C GLN A 54 -4.37 10.31 -19.34
N ALA A 55 -4.15 11.63 -19.34
CA ALA A 55 -3.03 12.23 -18.60
C ALA A 55 -3.20 12.04 -17.08
N GLU A 56 -4.42 12.22 -16.58
CA GLU A 56 -4.75 12.09 -15.17
C GLU A 56 -4.72 10.64 -14.71
N ILE A 57 -5.16 9.70 -15.55
CA ILE A 57 -5.01 8.27 -15.27
C ILE A 57 -3.53 7.88 -15.22
N ARG A 58 -2.69 8.42 -16.11
CA ARG A 58 -1.24 8.16 -16.06
C ARG A 58 -0.62 8.68 -14.77
N ALA A 59 -0.96 9.89 -14.35
CA ALA A 59 -0.50 10.45 -13.08
C ALA A 59 -0.94 9.58 -11.87
N LEU A 60 -2.18 9.09 -11.87
CA LEU A 60 -2.67 8.16 -10.85
C LEU A 60 -1.89 6.84 -10.85
N ARG A 61 -1.58 6.29 -12.03
CA ARG A 61 -0.76 5.08 -12.15
C ARG A 61 0.65 5.28 -11.62
N ASP A 62 1.29 6.40 -11.94
CA ASP A 62 2.65 6.69 -11.45
C ASP A 62 2.65 6.80 -9.93
N LEU A 63 1.62 7.41 -9.34
CA LEU A 63 1.43 7.48 -7.89
C LEU A 63 1.19 6.08 -7.26
N GLN A 64 0.43 5.20 -7.92
CA GLN A 64 0.26 3.82 -7.48
C GLN A 64 1.58 3.05 -7.48
N LEU A 65 2.40 3.21 -8.52
CA LEU A 65 3.70 2.55 -8.63
C LEU A 65 4.65 3.00 -7.52
N ASP A 66 4.74 4.30 -7.24
CA ASP A 66 5.51 4.83 -6.10
C ASP A 66 5.02 4.24 -4.77
N THR A 67 3.70 4.17 -4.58
CA THR A 67 3.11 3.62 -3.36
C THR A 67 3.45 2.13 -3.18
N ILE A 68 3.44 1.34 -4.26
CA ILE A 68 3.83 -0.07 -4.24
C ILE A 68 5.31 -0.22 -3.87
N GLU A 69 6.18 0.65 -4.37
CA GLU A 69 7.60 0.64 -4.03
C GLU A 69 7.82 0.89 -2.54
N ARG A 70 7.14 1.89 -1.96
CA ARG A 70 7.16 2.15 -0.50
C ARG A 70 6.66 0.96 0.32
N MET A 71 5.60 0.29 -0.13
CA MET A 71 5.10 -0.94 0.52
C MET A 71 6.16 -2.06 0.52
N ARG A 72 6.88 -2.23 -0.60
CA ARG A 72 7.96 -3.23 -0.72
C ARG A 72 9.14 -2.92 0.18
N GLU A 73 9.60 -1.67 0.20
CA GLU A 73 10.67 -1.24 1.11
C GLU A 73 10.30 -1.49 2.57
N ARG A 74 9.06 -1.14 2.94
CA ARG A 74 8.56 -1.33 4.29
C ARG A 74 8.49 -2.82 4.65
N LYS A 75 8.03 -3.68 3.74
CA LYS A 75 8.07 -5.14 3.91
C LYS A 75 9.49 -5.65 4.16
N ALA A 76 10.48 -5.14 3.41
CA ALA A 76 11.88 -5.51 3.60
C ALA A 76 12.39 -5.12 4.99
N ARG A 77 12.05 -3.90 5.46
CA ARG A 77 12.38 -3.44 6.82
C ARG A 77 11.77 -4.34 7.90
N LEU A 78 10.48 -4.64 7.81
CA LEU A 78 9.79 -5.52 8.78
C LEU A 78 10.41 -6.93 8.84
N LEU A 79 10.75 -7.51 7.67
CA LEU A 79 11.44 -8.80 7.63
C LEU A 79 12.83 -8.75 8.27
N GLY A 80 13.55 -7.63 8.11
CA GLY A 80 14.82 -7.38 8.78
C GLY A 80 14.68 -7.40 10.31
N LEU A 81 13.69 -6.66 10.83
CA LEU A 81 13.39 -6.60 12.27
C LEU A 81 13.01 -7.97 12.85
N ILE A 82 12.17 -8.74 12.16
CA ILE A 82 11.78 -10.09 12.60
C ILE A 82 13.00 -11.01 12.69
N ARG A 83 13.92 -10.94 11.71
CA ARG A 83 15.15 -11.74 11.73
C ARG A 83 16.04 -11.34 12.92
N GLN A 84 16.20 -10.05 13.16
CA GLN A 84 16.98 -9.53 14.30
C GLN A 84 16.37 -9.99 15.63
N GLN A 85 15.04 -9.90 15.79
CA GLN A 85 14.35 -10.36 16.99
C GLN A 85 14.59 -11.85 17.25
N ARG A 86 14.49 -12.70 16.22
CA ARG A 86 14.77 -14.14 16.34
C ARG A 86 16.22 -14.43 16.75
N GLN A 87 17.18 -13.65 16.27
CA GLN A 87 18.58 -13.78 16.67
C GLN A 87 18.78 -13.37 18.14
N SER A 88 18.17 -12.26 18.57
CA SER A 88 18.22 -11.82 19.97
C SER A 88 17.56 -12.84 20.92
N SER A 89 16.41 -13.39 20.57
CA SER A 89 15.75 -14.44 21.38
C SER A 89 16.60 -15.71 21.48
N ARG A 90 17.29 -16.10 20.41
CA ARG A 90 18.24 -17.23 20.44
C ARG A 90 19.44 -16.96 21.34
N ALA A 91 20.03 -15.77 21.25
CA ALA A 91 21.14 -15.37 22.11
C ALA A 91 20.72 -15.36 23.58
N ALA A 92 19.56 -14.77 23.91
CA ALA A 92 19.02 -14.75 25.27
C ALA A 92 18.79 -16.16 25.84
N SER A 93 18.23 -17.08 25.05
CA SER A 93 18.07 -18.48 25.46
C SER A 93 19.42 -19.19 25.67
N SER A 94 20.42 -18.91 24.83
CA SER A 94 21.78 -19.46 25.01
C SER A 94 22.44 -18.96 26.29
N TYR A 95 22.29 -17.68 26.63
CA TYR A 95 22.81 -17.13 27.89
C TYR A 95 22.07 -17.68 29.12
N ALA A 96 20.75 -17.86 29.04
CA ALA A 96 19.96 -18.47 30.11
C ALA A 96 20.35 -19.92 30.37
N HIS A 97 20.65 -20.70 29.33
CA HIS A 97 21.15 -22.07 29.48
C HIS A 97 22.60 -22.14 29.95
N ALA A 98 23.46 -21.19 29.58
CA ALA A 98 24.85 -21.13 30.05
C ALA A 98 24.99 -20.69 31.51
N GLY A 99 23.99 -20.01 32.08
CA GLY A 99 23.97 -19.62 33.51
C GLY A 99 23.34 -20.66 34.46
N LEU A 100 22.80 -21.76 33.91
CA LEU A 100 22.20 -22.87 34.66
C LEU A 100 23.06 -24.15 34.66
N GLY A 101 24.26 -24.11 34.06
CA GLY A 101 25.27 -25.17 34.10
C GLY A 101 26.52 -24.70 34.84
#